data_AF-A0A6G1RK28-F1
#
_entry.id   AF-A0A6G1RK28-F1
#
_cell.length_a   1.000
_cell.length_b   1.000
_cell.length_c   1.000
_cell.angle_alpha   90.00
_cell.angle_beta   90.00
_cell.angle_gamma   90.00
#
_symmetry.space_group_name_H-M   'P 1'
#
loop_
_entity.id
_entity.type
_entity.pdbx_description
1 polymer ?
#
loop_
_entity_poly.entity_id
_entity_poly.type
_entity_poly.pdbx_seq_one_letter_code
_entity_poly.pdbx_strand_id
1 'polypeptide(L)'
;YLLGDGVSLGNLGLLPVCVSTGPVEECRVFEVGSSGFSYTSCLQPLPFICRYRKDAYWQLKKAQQESSHSLTSRVNMLAERTVIPENIFTSYVQDMNLSVALGALDVVATVLREGETPVLESSDLLAVLQLLKQVSDVEVQEGEELEMLEQLGQYYVEVTELILEEQNVQTWSSVSQVIRGPMTVVELCDRMVSHLAPLLTAGRTKITIQHGNIGMEVRK
;
A
#
# COMPACT_ATOMS: atom_id res chain seq x y z
N TYR A 1 -25.63 -1.93 -20.72
CA TYR A 1 -25.73 -0.64 -20.00
C TYR A 1 -24.34 -0.25 -19.53
N LEU A 2 -23.79 0.74 -20.23
CA LEU A 2 -22.64 1.61 -19.97
C LEU A 2 -21.30 0.99 -19.49
N LEU A 3 -20.45 0.64 -20.46
CA LEU A 3 -19.02 0.94 -20.41
C LEU A 3 -18.77 1.96 -21.52
N GLY A 4 -18.58 3.23 -21.13
CA GLY A 4 -18.30 4.34 -22.03
C GLY A 4 -16.95 4.95 -21.71
N ASP A 5 -16.05 4.84 -22.69
CA ASP A 5 -14.97 5.73 -23.14
C ASP A 5 -14.22 6.63 -22.15
N GLY A 6 -12.88 6.53 -22.23
CA GLY A 6 -11.95 7.55 -21.70
C GLY A 6 -10.60 6.98 -21.29
N VAL A 7 -9.83 6.42 -22.22
CA VAL A 7 -8.42 6.05 -21.97
C VAL A 7 -7.57 7.31 -22.03
N SER A 8 -7.06 7.75 -20.88
CA SER A 8 -5.90 8.65 -20.81
C SER A 8 -4.70 7.83 -20.32
N LEU A 9 -3.68 7.73 -21.16
CA LEU A 9 -2.40 7.11 -20.82
C LEU A 9 -1.68 7.99 -19.80
N GLY A 10 -1.59 7.52 -18.56
CA GLY A 10 -0.75 8.12 -17.52
C GLY A 10 -0.46 7.11 -16.42
N ASN A 11 0.73 6.47 -16.51
CA ASN A 11 1.54 5.89 -15.42
C ASN A 11 0.85 5.36 -14.15
N LEU A 12 -0.22 4.58 -14.29
CA LEU A 12 -0.91 4.00 -13.15
C LEU A 12 -1.06 2.50 -13.34
N GLY A 13 -0.51 1.75 -12.38
CA GLY A 13 -0.61 0.29 -12.27
C GLY A 13 -2.03 -0.19 -11.94
N LEU A 14 -3.00 0.21 -12.77
CA LEU A 14 -4.37 -0.26 -12.82
C LEU A 14 -4.55 -0.99 -14.15
N LEU A 15 -4.36 -2.31 -14.12
CA LEU A 15 -4.75 -3.22 -15.20
C LEU A 15 -5.50 -4.42 -14.60
N PRO A 16 -6.37 -5.06 -15.40
CA PRO A 16 -7.56 -5.73 -14.91
C PRO A 16 -7.23 -7.00 -14.15
N VAL A 17 -7.89 -7.21 -13.02
CA VAL A 17 -7.93 -8.51 -12.34
C VAL A 17 -8.54 -9.53 -13.31
N CYS A 18 -7.79 -10.59 -13.66
CA CYS A 18 -8.39 -11.75 -14.31
C CYS A 18 -9.40 -12.42 -13.37
N VAL A 19 -10.67 -12.07 -13.49
CA VAL A 19 -11.75 -12.86 -12.93
C VAL A 19 -11.98 -14.01 -13.91
N SER A 20 -11.51 -15.22 -13.57
CA SER A 20 -11.87 -16.43 -14.29
C SER A 20 -13.36 -16.70 -14.07
N THR A 21 -14.21 -16.22 -14.97
CA THR A 21 -15.67 -16.43 -14.90
C THR A 21 -16.12 -17.74 -15.56
N GLY A 22 -15.19 -18.56 -16.05
CA GLY A 22 -15.48 -19.81 -16.76
C GLY A 22 -14.79 -21.05 -16.16
N PRO A 23 -15.25 -22.26 -16.54
CA PRO A 23 -14.68 -23.54 -16.13
C PRO A 23 -13.30 -23.85 -16.75
N VAL A 24 -12.77 -22.96 -17.60
CA VAL A 24 -11.48 -23.08 -18.29
C VAL A 24 -10.57 -21.95 -17.81
N GLU A 25 -9.31 -22.26 -17.51
CA GLU A 25 -8.31 -21.36 -16.93
C GLU A 25 -7.78 -20.32 -17.93
N GLU A 26 -8.67 -19.52 -18.52
CA GLU A 26 -8.35 -18.53 -19.55
C GLU A 26 -8.64 -17.07 -19.12
N CYS A 27 -7.66 -16.20 -19.35
CA CYS A 27 -7.63 -14.77 -19.11
C CYS A 27 -7.89 -14.03 -20.43
N ARG A 28 -8.75 -13.01 -20.42
CA ARG A 28 -8.92 -12.10 -21.57
C ARG A 28 -7.76 -11.09 -21.61
N VAL A 29 -7.09 -10.97 -22.75
CA VAL A 29 -5.95 -10.07 -22.99
C VAL A 29 -6.31 -9.12 -24.13
N PHE A 30 -5.91 -7.85 -24.03
CA PHE A 30 -6.02 -6.90 -25.13
C PHE A 30 -4.79 -7.00 -26.03
N GLU A 31 -4.99 -7.25 -27.32
CA GLU A 31 -3.92 -7.46 -28.28
C GLU A 31 -3.68 -6.18 -29.09
N VAL A 32 -2.60 -5.48 -28.76
CA VAL A 32 -2.28 -4.14 -29.27
C VAL A 32 -2.18 -4.11 -30.81
N GLY A 33 -1.77 -5.21 -31.45
CA GLY A 33 -1.60 -5.28 -32.90
C GLY A 33 -2.89 -5.52 -33.71
N SER A 34 -3.93 -6.07 -33.10
CA SER A 34 -5.17 -6.43 -33.79
C SER A 34 -6.37 -5.58 -33.35
N SER A 35 -6.19 -4.68 -32.37
CA SER A 35 -7.27 -3.91 -31.72
C SER A 35 -8.41 -4.81 -31.18
N GLY A 36 -8.08 -6.08 -30.91
CA GLY A 36 -9.02 -7.11 -30.48
C GLY A 36 -8.70 -7.65 -29.10
N PHE A 37 -9.58 -8.53 -28.60
CA PHE A 37 -9.35 -9.28 -27.37
C PHE A 37 -9.01 -10.73 -27.71
N SER A 38 -7.94 -11.25 -27.11
CA SER A 38 -7.57 -12.66 -27.17
C SER A 38 -7.73 -13.32 -25.80
N TYR A 39 -7.61 -14.64 -25.75
CA TYR A 39 -7.64 -15.42 -24.52
C TYR A 39 -6.31 -16.14 -24.36
N THR A 40 -5.72 -16.07 -23.16
CA THR A 40 -4.48 -16.78 -22.81
C THR A 40 -4.67 -17.59 -21.54
N SER A 41 -3.79 -18.56 -21.29
CA SER A 41 -3.81 -19.29 -20.02
C SER A 41 -3.52 -18.35 -18.84
N CYS A 42 -4.39 -18.38 -17.82
CA CYS A 42 -4.17 -17.68 -16.55
C CYS A 42 -2.91 -18.14 -15.80
N LEU A 43 -2.34 -19.30 -16.17
CA LEU A 43 -1.12 -19.84 -15.59
C LEU A 43 0.14 -19.13 -16.09
N GLN A 44 0.07 -18.46 -17.23
CA GLN A 44 1.17 -17.61 -17.69
C GLN A 44 1.07 -16.24 -17.00
N PRO A 45 2.08 -15.86 -16.19
CA PRO A 45 2.10 -14.56 -15.55
C PRO A 45 2.28 -13.49 -16.63
N LEU A 46 1.18 -12.83 -17.01
CA LEU A 46 1.28 -11.61 -17.80
C LEU A 46 1.59 -10.47 -16.83
N PRO A 47 2.74 -9.79 -16.99
CA PRO A 47 3.25 -8.81 -16.02
C PRO A 47 2.31 -7.61 -15.82
N PHE A 48 1.28 -7.49 -16.65
CA PHE A 48 0.33 -6.41 -16.64
C PHE A 48 -1.12 -6.86 -16.34
N ILE A 49 -1.46 -8.16 -16.28
CA ILE A 49 -2.87 -8.61 -16.10
C ILE A 49 -3.05 -9.47 -14.84
N CYS A 50 -2.06 -10.29 -14.47
CA CYS A 50 -2.21 -11.22 -13.34
C CYS A 50 -1.29 -10.83 -12.19
N ARG A 51 -1.70 -9.83 -11.40
CA ARG A 51 -0.93 -9.39 -10.23
C ARG A 51 -0.94 -10.40 -9.07
N TYR A 52 -2.02 -11.18 -8.95
CA TYR A 52 -2.19 -12.18 -7.91
C TYR A 52 -2.40 -13.56 -8.51
N ARG A 53 -1.84 -14.58 -7.86
CA ARG A 53 -2.20 -15.98 -8.13
C ARG A 53 -3.64 -16.22 -7.64
N LYS A 54 -4.32 -17.20 -8.23
CA LYS A 54 -5.75 -17.50 -7.97
C LYS A 54 -6.03 -17.78 -6.49
N ASP A 55 -5.21 -18.61 -5.87
CA ASP A 55 -5.21 -18.94 -4.45
C ASP A 55 -5.00 -17.70 -3.56
N ALA A 56 -3.99 -16.89 -3.87
CA ALA A 56 -3.75 -15.63 -3.16
C ALA A 56 -4.94 -14.65 -3.30
N TYR A 57 -5.53 -14.53 -4.49
CA TYR A 57 -6.70 -13.71 -4.73
C TYR A 57 -7.91 -14.16 -3.89
N TRP A 58 -8.19 -15.46 -3.83
CA TRP A 58 -9.31 -15.97 -3.04
C TRP A 58 -9.09 -15.79 -1.54
N GLN A 59 -7.85 -15.95 -1.06
CA GLN A 59 -7.51 -15.66 0.33
C GLN A 59 -7.71 -14.17 0.66
N LEU A 60 -7.26 -13.26 -0.21
CA LEU A 60 -7.49 -11.83 -0.07
C LEU A 60 -8.98 -11.50 -0.01
N LYS A 61 -9.75 -12.06 -0.94
CA LYS A 61 -11.19 -11.81 -1.02
C LYS A 61 -11.92 -12.31 0.21
N LYS A 62 -11.51 -13.47 0.74
CA LYS A 62 -12.04 -14.02 1.99
C LYS A 62 -11.70 -13.10 3.16
N ALA A 63 -10.43 -12.71 3.30
CA ALA A 63 -9.98 -11.80 4.37
C ALA A 63 -10.74 -10.46 4.34
N GLN A 64 -11.03 -9.92 3.15
CA GLN A 64 -11.85 -8.72 3.01
C GLN A 64 -13.31 -8.95 3.40
N GLN A 65 -13.93 -10.06 3.00
CA GLN A 65 -15.35 -10.33 3.29
C GLN A 65 -15.62 -10.65 4.76
N GLU A 66 -14.64 -11.27 5.43
CA GLU A 66 -14.72 -11.65 6.86
C GLU A 66 -14.23 -10.53 7.79
N SER A 67 -13.68 -9.45 7.23
CA SER A 67 -13.17 -8.28 7.96
C SER A 67 -14.29 -7.55 8.68
N SER A 68 -14.05 -7.17 9.94
CA SER A 68 -14.92 -6.22 10.63
C SER A 68 -14.77 -4.80 10.10
N HIS A 69 -13.66 -4.52 9.39
CA HIS A 69 -13.25 -3.20 8.91
C HIS A 69 -13.18 -2.15 10.03
N SER A 70 -12.96 -2.59 11.27
CA SER A 70 -13.00 -1.72 12.45
C SER A 70 -11.91 -0.65 12.42
N LEU A 71 -10.67 -1.01 12.03
CA LEU A 71 -9.59 -0.04 11.86
C LEU A 71 -9.88 0.90 10.69
N THR A 72 -10.22 0.34 9.52
CA THR A 72 -10.54 1.13 8.32
C THR A 72 -11.64 2.15 8.60
N SER A 73 -12.71 1.76 9.30
CA SER A 73 -13.81 2.65 9.69
C SER A 73 -13.37 3.74 10.67
N ARG A 74 -12.50 3.42 11.65
CA ARG A 74 -11.99 4.41 12.61
C ARG A 74 -11.06 5.41 11.94
N VAL A 75 -10.11 4.93 11.14
CA VAL A 75 -9.18 5.78 10.38
C VAL A 75 -9.96 6.74 9.47
N ASN A 76 -10.92 6.24 8.70
CA ASN A 76 -11.72 7.08 7.81
C ASN A 76 -12.69 8.02 8.55
N MET A 77 -13.06 7.72 9.80
CA MET A 77 -13.85 8.63 10.64
C MET A 77 -13.01 9.80 11.15
N LEU A 78 -11.75 9.54 11.53
CA LEU A 78 -10.85 10.53 12.10
C LEU A 78 -10.12 11.36 11.04
N ALA A 79 -9.95 10.81 9.83
CA ALA A 79 -9.32 11.51 8.73
C ALA A 79 -10.29 12.49 8.03
N GLU A 80 -9.76 13.64 7.58
CA GLU A 80 -10.54 14.63 6.80
C GLU A 80 -10.98 14.10 5.43
N ARG A 81 -10.29 13.07 4.93
CA ARG A 81 -10.56 12.39 3.66
C ARG A 81 -10.38 10.89 3.86
N THR A 82 -10.98 10.08 2.99
CA THR A 82 -10.76 8.63 3.00
C THR A 82 -9.29 8.32 2.75
N VAL A 83 -8.61 7.78 3.76
CA VAL A 83 -7.18 7.45 3.72
C VAL A 83 -6.98 5.98 3.34
N ILE A 84 -7.85 5.11 3.85
CA ILE A 84 -7.79 3.68 3.60
C ILE A 84 -9.02 3.28 2.77
N PRO A 85 -8.86 2.74 1.56
CA PRO A 85 -10.01 2.30 0.78
C PRO A 85 -10.70 1.11 1.45
N GLU A 86 -12.03 1.09 1.46
CA GLU A 86 -12.82 -0.04 1.96
C GLU A 86 -12.54 -1.35 1.19
N ASN A 87 -11.99 -1.22 -0.03
CA ASN A 87 -11.63 -2.33 -0.88
C ASN A 87 -10.12 -2.39 -1.15
N ILE A 88 -9.45 -3.41 -0.61
CA ILE A 88 -8.02 -3.70 -0.81
C ILE A 88 -7.65 -3.99 -2.28
N PHE A 89 -8.62 -4.30 -3.13
CA PHE A 89 -8.40 -4.46 -4.58
C PHE A 89 -8.47 -3.13 -5.34
N THR A 90 -8.93 -2.06 -4.71
CA THR A 90 -8.94 -0.72 -5.30
C THR A 90 -7.69 0.03 -4.87
N SER A 91 -6.81 0.35 -5.82
CA SER A 91 -5.81 1.39 -5.58
C SER A 91 -6.51 2.73 -5.75
N TYR A 92 -6.83 3.39 -4.64
CA TYR A 92 -7.24 4.78 -4.72
C TYR A 92 -6.04 5.58 -5.22
N VAL A 93 -6.10 5.98 -6.49
CA VAL A 93 -5.25 7.03 -7.03
C VAL A 93 -5.96 8.33 -6.72
N GLN A 94 -5.97 8.68 -5.44
CA GLN A 94 -6.22 10.06 -5.07
C GLN A 94 -4.86 10.76 -5.15
N ASP A 95 -4.83 12.01 -5.63
CA ASP A 95 -3.61 12.81 -5.70
C ASP A 95 -3.05 12.99 -4.28
N MET A 96 -2.17 12.05 -3.88
CA MET A 96 -1.56 12.02 -2.56
C MET A 96 -0.34 12.91 -2.60
N ASN A 97 -0.45 14.08 -1.98
CA ASN A 97 0.67 14.99 -1.75
C ASN A 97 1.26 14.80 -0.34
N LEU A 98 2.37 15.47 -0.06
CA LEU A 98 3.08 15.34 1.22
C LEU A 98 2.18 15.60 2.44
N SER A 99 1.37 16.66 2.42
CA SER A 99 0.48 17.03 3.53
C SER A 99 -0.59 15.97 3.79
N VAL A 100 -1.20 15.43 2.72
CA VAL A 100 -2.20 14.37 2.81
C VAL A 100 -1.56 13.08 3.33
N ALA A 101 -0.37 12.73 2.84
CA ALA A 101 0.37 11.55 3.29
C ALA A 101 0.75 11.65 4.78
N LEU A 102 1.18 12.82 5.23
CA LEU A 102 1.49 13.09 6.62
C LEU A 102 0.27 12.91 7.52
N GLY A 103 -0.85 13.57 7.20
CA GLY A 103 -2.09 13.45 7.97
C GLY A 103 -2.65 12.02 7.97
N ALA A 104 -2.52 11.30 6.85
CA ALA A 104 -2.89 9.90 6.76
C ALA A 104 -2.10 9.01 7.72
N LEU A 105 -0.77 9.16 7.77
CA LEU A 105 0.07 8.38 8.66
C LEU A 105 -0.14 8.75 10.12
N ASP A 106 -0.35 10.02 10.45
CA ASP A 106 -0.66 10.48 11.82
C ASP A 106 -1.94 9.83 12.36
N VAL A 107 -3.02 9.85 11.57
CA VAL A 107 -4.29 9.20 11.95
C VAL A 107 -4.11 7.70 12.12
N VAL A 108 -3.41 7.02 11.20
CA VAL A 108 -3.19 5.57 11.30
C VAL A 108 -2.32 5.22 12.50
N ALA A 109 -1.23 5.95 12.74
CA ALA A 109 -0.38 5.79 13.92
C ALA A 109 -1.20 5.95 15.20
N THR A 110 -2.02 6.99 15.27
CA THR A 110 -2.90 7.25 16.42
C THR A 110 -3.88 6.10 16.65
N VAL A 111 -4.59 5.64 15.61
CA VAL A 111 -5.57 4.55 15.72
C VAL A 111 -4.92 3.23 16.13
N LEU A 112 -3.72 2.93 15.61
CA LEU A 112 -2.94 1.74 15.97
C LEU A 112 -2.44 1.81 17.41
N ARG A 113 -1.92 2.97 17.82
CA ARG A 113 -1.39 3.21 19.18
C ARG A 113 -2.49 3.16 20.25
N GLU A 114 -3.68 3.68 19.93
CA GLU A 114 -4.86 3.69 20.80
C GLU A 114 -5.68 2.39 20.74
N GLY A 115 -5.25 1.39 19.96
CA GLY A 115 -6.04 0.22 19.63
C GLY A 115 -6.57 -0.55 20.85
N GLU A 116 -7.90 -0.65 20.97
CA GLU A 116 -8.58 -1.58 21.89
C GLU A 116 -8.42 -3.04 21.44
N THR A 117 -8.09 -3.27 20.16
CA THR A 117 -7.87 -4.59 19.55
C THR A 117 -6.37 -4.85 19.39
N PRO A 118 -5.77 -5.75 20.19
CA PRO A 118 -4.31 -5.96 20.21
C PRO A 118 -3.77 -6.71 18.99
N VAL A 119 -4.60 -7.10 18.02
CA VAL A 119 -4.15 -7.87 16.85
C VAL A 119 -4.86 -7.34 15.61
N LEU A 120 -4.07 -7.02 14.58
CA LEU A 120 -4.60 -6.56 13.31
C LEU A 120 -5.29 -7.69 12.56
N GLU A 121 -6.45 -7.37 11.96
CA GLU A 121 -7.07 -8.24 10.97
C GLU A 121 -6.21 -8.29 9.70
N SER A 122 -6.32 -9.38 8.93
CA SER A 122 -5.53 -9.55 7.69
C SER A 122 -5.85 -8.46 6.65
N SER A 123 -7.12 -8.06 6.54
CA SER A 123 -7.58 -6.96 5.70
C SER A 123 -6.95 -5.63 6.10
N ASP A 124 -6.98 -5.30 7.40
CA ASP A 124 -6.44 -4.05 7.93
C ASP A 124 -4.92 -3.97 7.74
N LEU A 125 -4.19 -5.06 8.00
CA LEU A 125 -2.74 -5.13 7.74
C LEU A 125 -2.40 -4.84 6.27
N LEU A 126 -3.14 -5.45 5.34
CA LEU A 126 -2.95 -5.24 3.91
C LEU A 126 -3.27 -3.81 3.48
N ALA A 127 -4.29 -3.21 4.09
CA ALA A 127 -4.71 -1.85 3.81
C ALA A 127 -3.65 -0.83 4.29
N VAL A 128 -3.07 -1.04 5.47
CA VAL A 128 -1.95 -0.24 5.98
C VAL A 128 -0.71 -0.40 5.09
N LEU A 129 -0.37 -1.60 4.64
CA LEU A 129 0.74 -1.82 3.70
C LEU A 129 0.52 -1.10 2.37
N GLN A 130 -0.71 -1.07 1.88
CA GLN A 130 -1.05 -0.33 0.67
C GLN A 130 -0.87 1.18 0.87
N LEU A 131 -1.27 1.71 2.03
CA LEU A 131 -1.03 3.10 2.38
C LEU A 131 0.46 3.41 2.47
N LEU A 132 1.24 2.61 3.20
CA LEU A 132 2.70 2.78 3.30
C LEU A 132 3.37 2.78 1.93
N LYS A 133 2.88 1.94 1.01
CA LYS A 133 3.34 1.96 -0.37
C LYS A 133 3.01 3.28 -1.07
N GLN A 134 1.76 3.74 -1.00
CA GLN A 134 1.36 5.01 -1.62
C GLN A 134 2.19 6.17 -1.08
N VAL A 135 2.38 6.23 0.23
CA VAL A 135 3.21 7.27 0.86
C VAL A 135 4.67 7.18 0.41
N SER A 136 5.22 5.97 0.23
CA SER A 136 6.56 5.76 -0.34
C SER A 136 6.67 6.02 -1.85
N ASP A 137 5.57 6.36 -2.52
CA ASP A 137 5.53 6.73 -3.93
C ASP A 137 5.19 8.24 -4.10
N VAL A 138 5.06 9.02 -3.00
CA VAL A 138 4.77 10.47 -3.04
C VAL A 138 6.01 11.24 -3.49
N GLU A 139 5.89 11.97 -4.59
CA GLU A 139 6.98 12.84 -5.06
C GLU A 139 7.15 14.05 -4.14
N VAL A 140 8.35 14.18 -3.55
CA VAL A 140 8.74 15.35 -2.76
C VAL A 140 9.14 16.48 -3.70
N GLN A 141 8.39 17.58 -3.69
CA GLN A 141 8.68 18.74 -4.55
C GLN A 141 9.77 19.63 -3.96
N GLU A 142 10.55 20.29 -4.83
CA GLU A 142 11.51 21.31 -4.39
C GLU A 142 10.78 22.47 -3.71
N GLY A 143 11.12 22.74 -2.44
CA GLY A 143 10.50 23.80 -1.63
C GLY A 143 9.41 23.31 -0.67
N GLU A 144 9.14 22.01 -0.62
CA GLU A 144 8.35 21.43 0.47
C GLU A 144 9.06 21.64 1.82
N GLU A 145 8.26 21.82 2.88
CA GLU A 145 8.78 22.07 4.21
C GLU A 145 9.52 20.84 4.72
N LEU A 146 10.84 20.96 4.89
CA LEU A 146 11.70 19.90 5.41
C LEU A 146 11.21 19.35 6.75
N GLU A 147 10.52 20.18 7.55
CA GLU A 147 9.89 19.76 8.79
C GLU A 147 8.78 18.73 8.56
N MET A 148 7.87 18.97 7.59
CA MET A 148 6.83 18.01 7.23
C MET A 148 7.41 16.69 6.72
N LEU A 149 8.51 16.75 5.97
CA LEU A 149 9.18 15.56 5.46
C LEU A 149 9.85 14.74 6.59
N GLU A 150 10.45 15.41 7.58
CA GLU A 150 10.99 14.73 8.76
C GLU A 150 9.86 14.10 9.60
N GLN A 151 8.73 14.79 9.78
CA GLN A 151 7.55 14.25 10.46
C GLN A 151 6.94 13.07 9.70
N LEU A 152 6.88 13.14 8.36
CA LEU A 152 6.42 12.02 7.52
C LEU A 152 7.26 10.78 7.81
N GLY A 153 8.58 10.93 7.85
CA GLY A 153 9.48 9.84 8.20
C GLY A 153 9.24 9.29 9.61
N GLN A 154 8.96 10.14 10.60
CA GLN A 154 8.67 9.72 11.97
C GLN A 154 7.42 8.84 12.05
N TYR A 155 6.29 9.32 11.50
CA TYR A 155 5.05 8.54 11.49
C TYR A 155 5.17 7.28 10.64
N TYR A 156 5.96 7.31 9.55
CA TYR A 156 6.21 6.13 8.75
C TYR A 156 6.89 5.04 9.57
N VAL A 157 7.98 5.37 10.27
CA VAL A 157 8.70 4.41 11.12
C VAL A 157 7.80 3.89 12.24
N GLU A 158 7.01 4.78 12.86
CA GLU A 158 6.05 4.38 13.89
C GLU A 158 5.02 3.37 13.37
N VAL A 159 4.33 3.67 12.25
CA VAL A 159 3.35 2.74 11.67
C VAL A 159 4.02 1.41 11.29
N THR A 160 5.23 1.44 10.72
CA THR A 160 5.95 0.20 10.39
C THR A 160 6.28 -0.64 11.63
N GLU A 161 6.56 0.01 12.76
CA GLU A 161 6.87 -0.68 14.01
C GLU A 161 5.63 -1.31 14.62
N LEU A 162 4.53 -0.58 14.68
CA LEU A 162 3.24 -1.07 15.19
C LEU A 162 2.73 -2.29 14.41
N ILE A 163 2.86 -2.30 13.07
CA ILE A 163 2.43 -3.46 12.28
C ILE A 163 3.38 -4.66 12.40
N LEU A 164 4.64 -4.44 12.80
CA LEU A 164 5.66 -5.48 12.95
C LEU A 164 5.74 -6.06 14.38
N GLU A 165 4.90 -5.58 15.30
CA GLU A 165 4.80 -6.13 16.66
C GLU A 165 4.50 -7.64 16.67
N GLU A 166 5.01 -8.33 17.69
CA GLU A 166 4.94 -9.80 17.82
C GLU A 166 3.50 -10.33 17.79
N GLN A 167 2.55 -9.56 18.32
CA GLN A 167 1.13 -9.90 18.31
C GLN A 167 0.55 -10.10 16.89
N ASN A 168 1.16 -9.47 15.88
CA ASN A 168 0.71 -9.55 14.49
C ASN A 168 1.34 -10.73 13.71
N VAL A 169 2.19 -11.56 14.33
CA VAL A 169 2.89 -12.68 13.65
C VAL A 169 1.93 -13.63 12.94
N GLN A 170 0.79 -13.97 13.54
CA GLN A 170 -0.20 -14.85 12.93
C GLN A 170 -0.92 -14.18 11.74
N THR A 171 -1.19 -12.89 11.85
CA THR A 171 -1.75 -12.09 10.74
C THR A 171 -0.79 -12.06 9.56
N TRP A 172 0.50 -11.80 9.81
CA TRP A 172 1.57 -11.85 8.81
C TRP A 172 1.70 -13.21 8.13
N SER A 173 1.63 -14.30 8.89
CA SER A 173 1.62 -15.66 8.35
C SER A 173 0.43 -15.88 7.42
N SER A 174 -0.75 -15.41 7.82
CA SER A 174 -2.00 -15.58 7.06
C SER A 174 -1.98 -14.87 5.70
N VAL A 175 -1.28 -13.73 5.58
CA VAL A 175 -1.19 -12.95 4.33
C VAL A 175 0.07 -13.28 3.50
N SER A 176 0.97 -14.14 3.99
CA SER A 176 2.26 -14.46 3.35
C SER A 176 2.18 -15.11 1.96
N GLN A 177 1.01 -15.65 1.58
CA GLN A 177 0.78 -16.17 0.23
C GLN A 177 0.48 -15.05 -0.78
N VAL A 178 0.09 -13.88 -0.28
CA VAL A 178 -0.30 -12.71 -1.06
C VAL A 178 0.85 -11.73 -1.20
N ILE A 179 1.54 -11.49 -0.08
CA ILE A 179 2.67 -10.58 0.03
C ILE A 179 3.89 -11.33 0.54
N ARG A 180 5.09 -10.79 0.39
CA ARG A 180 6.35 -11.44 0.83
C ARG A 180 6.54 -11.43 2.35
N GLY A 181 5.45 -11.45 3.11
CA GLY A 181 5.42 -11.31 4.57
C GLY A 181 6.04 -9.97 5.04
N PRO A 182 6.59 -9.95 6.27
CA PRO A 182 7.23 -8.76 6.86
C PRO A 182 8.35 -8.15 6.03
N MET A 183 9.01 -8.94 5.17
CA MET A 183 10.06 -8.44 4.28
C MET A 183 9.56 -7.35 3.31
N THR A 184 8.25 -7.34 3.01
CA THR A 184 7.62 -6.28 2.22
C THR A 184 7.82 -4.90 2.86
N VAL A 185 7.82 -4.82 4.20
CA VAL A 185 8.04 -3.55 4.93
C VAL A 185 9.46 -3.02 4.66
N VAL A 186 10.46 -3.89 4.62
CA VAL A 186 11.84 -3.50 4.32
C VAL A 186 11.97 -2.91 2.92
N GLU A 187 11.32 -3.51 1.92
CA GLU A 187 11.30 -2.99 0.54
C GLU A 187 10.63 -1.60 0.46
N LEU A 188 9.61 -1.35 1.29
CA LEU A 188 8.94 -0.05 1.37
C LEU A 188 9.77 0.99 2.13
N CYS A 189 10.45 0.60 3.21
CA CYS A 189 11.36 1.47 3.95
C CYS A 189 12.55 1.93 3.09
N ASP A 190 13.10 1.07 2.24
CA ASP A 190 14.19 1.44 1.32
C ASP A 190 13.77 2.56 0.35
N ARG A 191 12.53 2.51 -0.14
CA ARG A 191 11.95 3.60 -0.93
C ARG A 191 11.77 4.85 -0.10
N MET A 192 11.19 4.75 1.10
CA MET A 192 11.00 5.91 1.98
C MET A 192 12.32 6.61 2.34
N VAL A 193 13.39 5.84 2.59
CA VAL A 193 14.75 6.39 2.82
C VAL A 193 15.20 7.30 1.67
N SER A 194 14.88 6.95 0.42
CA SER A 194 15.19 7.79 -0.73
C SER A 194 14.42 9.12 -0.73
N HIS A 195 13.19 9.13 -0.21
CA HIS A 195 12.37 10.35 -0.07
C HIS A 195 12.89 11.31 0.99
N LEU A 196 13.68 10.81 1.96
CA LEU A 196 14.27 11.62 3.02
C LEU A 196 15.61 12.27 2.61
N ALA A 197 16.16 11.94 1.44
CA ALA A 197 17.41 12.51 0.94
C ALA A 197 17.44 14.06 0.90
N PRO A 198 16.36 14.78 0.55
CA PRO A 198 16.34 16.26 0.56
C PRO A 198 16.64 16.89 1.93
N LEU A 199 16.43 16.16 3.03
CA LEU A 199 16.76 16.65 4.37
C LEU A 199 18.28 16.78 4.60
N LEU A 200 19.11 16.14 3.76
CA LEU A 200 20.57 16.17 3.86
C LEU A 200 21.18 17.46 3.30
N THR A 201 21.31 18.47 4.15
CA THR A 201 21.91 19.76 3.79
C THR A 201 23.44 19.77 3.90
N ALA A 202 24.10 20.86 3.50
CA ALA A 202 25.54 21.02 3.69
C ALA A 202 25.96 20.95 5.18
N GLY A 203 25.06 21.36 6.09
CA GLY A 203 25.26 21.29 7.55
C GLY A 203 24.76 20.01 8.21
N ARG A 204 23.93 19.20 7.53
CA ARG A 204 23.34 17.97 8.05
C ARG A 204 23.64 16.81 7.11
N THR A 205 24.72 16.07 7.38
CA THR A 205 25.21 14.97 6.52
C THR A 205 24.64 13.60 6.87
N LYS A 206 23.93 13.49 8.00
CA LYS A 206 23.31 12.26 8.50
C LYS A 206 21.98 12.57 9.16
N ILE A 207 21.00 11.71 8.92
CA ILE A 207 19.68 11.72 9.53
C ILE A 207 19.34 10.33 9.99
N THR A 208 18.80 10.24 11.20
CA THR A 208 18.35 8.97 11.78
C THR A 208 16.96 9.22 12.34
N ILE A 209 15.97 8.46 11.84
CA ILE A 209 14.60 8.46 12.33
C ILE A 209 14.37 7.10 12.97
N GLN A 210 13.92 7.07 14.22
CA GLN A 210 13.72 5.82 14.97
C GLN A 210 12.43 5.88 15.78
N HIS A 211 11.75 4.73 15.86
CA HIS A 211 10.63 4.48 16.76
C HIS A 211 10.73 3.04 17.25
N GLY A 212 10.71 2.84 18.58
CA GLY A 212 10.82 1.52 19.19
C GLY A 212 12.05 0.75 18.68
N ASN A 213 11.80 -0.41 18.07
CA ASN A 213 12.84 -1.31 17.53
C ASN A 213 13.21 -1.05 16.07
N ILE A 214 12.59 -0.06 15.41
CA ILE A 214 12.78 0.22 13.99
C ILE A 214 13.45 1.58 13.80
N GLY A 215 14.39 1.64 12.85
CA GLY A 215 15.05 2.89 12.48
C GLY A 215 15.46 2.93 11.03
N MET A 216 15.41 4.12 10.45
CA MET A 216 15.91 4.44 9.12
C MET A 216 17.04 5.46 9.24
N GLU A 217 18.10 5.25 8.48
CA GLU A 217 19.24 6.17 8.42
C GLU A 217 19.55 6.55 6.98
N VAL A 218 19.75 7.85 6.75
CA VAL A 218 20.21 8.40 5.48
C VAL A 218 21.48 9.18 5.73
N ARG A 219 22.50 8.96 4.89
CA ARG A 219 23.81 9.62 4.99
C ARG A 219 24.36 9.92 3.61
N LYS A 220 25.17 10.98 3.52
CA LYS A 220 25.92 11.34 2.30
C LYS A 220 27.10 10.40 2.04
#